data_AF-X1P0Y0-F1
#
_entry.id   AF-X1P0Y0-F1
#
_cell.length_a   1.000
_cell.length_b   1.000
_cell.length_c   1.000
_cell.angle_alpha   90.00
_cell.angle_beta   90.00
_cell.angle_gamma   90.00
#
_symmetry.space_group_name_H-M   'P 1'
#
loop_
_entity.id
_entity.type
_entity.pdbx_description
1 polymer ?
#
loop_
_entity_poly.entity_id
_entity_poly.type
_entity_poly.pdbx_seq_one_letter_code
_entity_poly.pdbx_strand_id
1 'polypeptide(L)'
;LILLIMTTCVNLIGCKNFKKVFTRPNPDIVVKDFFNSLIKKDYVRAYSFLCEENKKLTTIEEFVETIKNFQEIKEYEILSSNVGYKNARILVDLKSISYDEEETTKIEVPLVMQEDIWRIVFYDIEFEK
;
A
#
# COMPACT_ATOMS: atom_id res chain seq x y z
N LEU A 1 27.14 3.76 -60.72
CA LEU A 1 26.39 4.93 -60.22
C LEU A 1 25.03 4.43 -59.77
N ILE A 2 24.81 4.49 -58.48
CA ILE A 2 23.61 4.05 -57.74
C ILE A 2 22.49 5.06 -58.04
N LEU A 3 21.26 4.60 -58.29
CA LEU A 3 20.05 5.28 -57.78
C LEU A 3 18.84 4.33 -57.87
N LEU A 4 18.62 3.59 -56.78
CA LEU A 4 17.38 2.85 -56.52
C LEU A 4 16.32 3.88 -56.11
N ILE A 5 15.26 4.01 -56.90
CA ILE A 5 14.09 4.81 -56.55
C ILE A 5 13.30 4.02 -55.52
N MET A 6 13.60 4.26 -54.24
CA MET A 6 12.81 3.79 -53.11
C MET A 6 11.51 4.60 -53.06
N THR A 7 10.46 4.05 -53.66
CA THR A 7 9.08 4.49 -53.54
C THR A 7 8.63 4.44 -52.08
N THR A 8 8.60 5.60 -51.45
CA THR A 8 7.59 6.07 -50.49
C THR A 8 6.73 5.01 -49.78
N CYS A 9 7.22 4.48 -48.66
CA CYS A 9 6.35 4.08 -47.56
C CYS A 9 6.17 5.28 -46.63
N VAL A 10 5.24 6.18 -47.00
CA VAL A 10 4.73 7.19 -46.07
C VAL A 10 3.84 6.45 -45.07
N ASN A 11 4.45 5.78 -44.10
CA ASN A 11 3.75 5.36 -42.90
C ASN A 11 3.65 6.59 -41.98
N LEU A 12 2.65 7.42 -42.27
CA LEU A 12 2.01 8.31 -41.30
C LEU A 12 1.28 7.45 -40.26
N ILE A 13 2.04 6.67 -39.48
CA ILE A 13 1.52 6.16 -38.21
C ILE A 13 1.64 7.35 -37.28
N GLY A 14 0.54 8.10 -37.20
CA GLY A 14 0.42 9.26 -36.34
C GLY A 14 0.98 8.93 -34.96
N CYS A 15 1.85 9.81 -34.48
CA CYS A 15 2.17 9.96 -33.08
C CYS A 15 0.85 10.18 -32.33
N LYS A 16 0.15 9.08 -32.02
CA LYS A 16 -0.77 9.05 -30.89
C LYS A 16 0.12 9.32 -29.70
N ASN A 17 0.11 10.57 -29.26
CA ASN A 17 0.61 10.99 -27.97
C ASN A 17 0.02 10.07 -26.91
N PHE A 18 0.70 8.96 -26.61
CA PHE A 18 0.50 8.22 -25.38
C PHE A 18 1.04 9.13 -24.28
N LYS A 19 0.24 10.12 -23.87
CA LYS A 19 0.28 10.60 -22.50
C LYS A 19 -0.06 9.38 -21.66
N LYS A 20 0.94 8.60 -21.27
CA LYS A 20 0.83 7.75 -20.07
C LYS A 20 0.54 8.73 -18.94
N VAL A 21 -0.74 8.92 -18.66
CA VAL A 21 -1.16 9.47 -17.38
C VAL A 21 -0.65 8.43 -16.39
N PHE A 22 0.48 8.72 -15.74
CA PHE A 22 0.94 7.96 -14.59
C PHE A 22 -0.12 8.18 -13.50
N THR A 23 -1.19 7.41 -13.55
CA THR A 23 -2.14 7.31 -12.44
C THR A 23 -1.34 6.75 -11.28
N ARG A 24 -1.14 7.58 -10.27
CA ARG A 24 -0.46 7.15 -9.05
C ARG A 24 -1.16 5.93 -8.47
N PRO A 25 -0.41 4.99 -7.86
CA PRO A 25 -1.04 3.86 -7.19
C PRO A 25 -2.04 4.37 -6.15
N ASN A 26 -3.18 3.71 -6.03
CA ASN A 26 -4.17 4.03 -5.01
C ASN A 26 -3.65 3.51 -3.65
N PRO A 27 -3.46 4.36 -2.63
CA PRO A 27 -3.01 3.90 -1.30
C PRO A 27 -3.97 2.90 -0.65
N ASP A 28 -5.27 2.94 -0.98
CA ASP A 28 -6.27 1.99 -0.47
C ASP A 28 -5.90 0.54 -0.80
N ILE A 29 -5.30 0.32 -1.98
CA ILE A 29 -4.88 -1.02 -2.40
C ILE A 29 -3.77 -1.55 -1.49
N VAL A 30 -2.82 -0.68 -1.10
CA VAL A 30 -1.75 -1.05 -0.17
C VAL A 30 -2.30 -1.37 1.22
N VAL A 31 -3.25 -0.56 1.71
CA VAL A 31 -3.91 -0.83 3.00
C VAL A 31 -4.70 -2.14 2.96
N LYS A 32 -5.45 -2.40 1.88
CA LYS A 32 -6.16 -3.67 1.68
C LYS A 32 -5.22 -4.87 1.69
N ASP A 33 -4.15 -4.80 0.92
CA ASP A 33 -3.20 -5.92 0.82
C ASP A 33 -2.45 -6.15 2.13
N PHE A 34 -2.16 -5.08 2.89
CA PHE A 34 -1.57 -5.18 4.21
C PHE A 34 -2.48 -5.92 5.19
N PHE A 35 -3.72 -5.47 5.40
CA PHE A 35 -4.64 -6.13 6.32
C PHE A 35 -5.03 -7.54 5.86
N ASN A 36 -5.19 -7.76 4.56
CA ASN A 36 -5.39 -9.10 4.00
C ASN A 36 -4.20 -10.03 4.34
N SER A 37 -2.97 -9.51 4.33
CA SER A 37 -1.78 -10.28 4.70
C SER A 37 -1.77 -10.58 6.21
N LEU A 38 -2.14 -9.61 7.06
CA LEU A 38 -2.28 -9.83 8.50
C LEU A 38 -3.33 -10.89 8.85
N ILE A 39 -4.54 -10.80 8.27
CA ILE A 39 -5.63 -11.77 8.45
C ILE A 39 -5.20 -13.18 8.01
N LYS A 40 -4.48 -13.27 6.88
CA LYS A 40 -3.93 -14.54 6.36
C LYS A 40 -2.68 -15.03 7.11
N LYS A 41 -2.22 -14.28 8.12
CA LYS A 41 -0.98 -14.54 8.87
C LYS A 41 0.28 -14.59 7.98
N ASP A 42 0.23 -13.94 6.81
CA ASP A 42 1.37 -13.73 5.92
C ASP A 42 2.15 -12.48 6.35
N TYR A 43 2.81 -12.60 7.51
CA TYR A 43 3.49 -11.47 8.14
C TYR A 43 4.70 -10.96 7.35
N VAL A 44 5.36 -11.82 6.57
CA VAL A 44 6.46 -11.42 5.69
C VAL A 44 5.93 -10.48 4.61
N ARG A 45 4.79 -10.80 4.01
CA ARG A 45 4.15 -9.91 3.05
C ARG A 45 3.63 -8.64 3.71
N ALA A 46 3.02 -8.72 4.89
CA ALA A 46 2.58 -7.54 5.63
C ALA A 46 3.75 -6.57 5.90
N TYR A 47 4.87 -7.10 6.41
CA TYR A 47 6.10 -6.35 6.64
C TYR A 47 6.67 -5.68 5.39
N SER A 48 6.50 -6.31 4.22
CA SER A 48 6.98 -5.75 2.96
C SER A 48 6.33 -4.40 2.62
N PHE A 49 5.12 -4.11 3.13
CA PHE A 49 4.41 -2.85 2.90
C PHE A 49 4.88 -1.68 3.79
N LEU A 50 5.68 -1.94 4.83
CA LEU A 50 6.20 -0.89 5.72
C LEU A 50 7.14 0.04 4.97
N CYS A 51 7.21 1.29 5.42
CA CYS A 51 8.20 2.25 4.94
C CYS A 51 9.61 1.89 5.39
N GLU A 52 10.60 2.37 4.65
CA GLU A 52 12.00 2.06 4.92
C GLU A 52 12.47 2.60 6.28
N GLU A 53 11.88 3.68 6.80
CA GLU A 53 12.16 4.17 8.14
C GLU A 53 11.72 3.18 9.22
N ASN A 54 10.53 2.58 9.10
CA ASN A 54 10.11 1.56 10.06
C ASN A 54 10.97 0.30 9.97
N LYS A 55 11.36 -0.13 8.76
CA LYS A 55 12.23 -1.31 8.56
C LYS A 55 13.66 -1.12 9.09
N LYS A 56 14.10 0.12 9.32
CA LYS A 56 15.37 0.42 9.99
C LYS A 56 15.27 0.31 11.51
N LEU A 57 14.07 0.43 12.06
CA LEU A 57 13.80 0.42 13.50
C LEU A 57 13.45 -0.97 14.03
N THR A 58 13.08 -1.89 13.15
CA THR A 58 12.61 -3.21 13.53
C THR A 58 13.02 -4.27 12.52
N THR A 59 13.21 -5.49 13.01
CA THR A 59 13.36 -6.69 12.18
C THR A 59 11.99 -7.28 11.83
N ILE A 60 11.96 -8.21 10.86
CA ILE A 60 10.73 -8.96 10.57
C ILE A 60 10.29 -9.78 11.78
N GLU A 61 11.24 -10.34 12.54
CA GLU A 61 10.97 -11.12 13.75
C GLU A 61 10.28 -10.26 14.83
N GLU A 62 10.80 -9.08 15.13
CA GLU A 62 10.21 -8.14 16.09
C GLU A 62 8.85 -7.61 15.63
N PHE A 63 8.69 -7.35 14.32
CA PHE A 63 7.39 -7.00 13.75
C PHE A 63 6.37 -8.11 13.96
N VAL A 64 6.75 -9.38 13.69
CA VAL A 64 5.88 -10.54 13.90
C VAL A 64 5.49 -10.68 15.37
N GLU A 65 6.43 -10.48 16.29
CA GLU A 65 6.14 -10.49 17.74
C GLU A 65 5.16 -9.38 18.12
N THR A 66 5.38 -8.17 17.61
CA THR A 66 4.50 -7.00 17.84
C THR A 66 3.07 -7.30 17.39
N ILE A 67 2.90 -7.82 16.17
CA ILE A 67 1.58 -8.16 15.61
C ILE A 67 0.93 -9.33 16.34
N LYS A 68 1.69 -10.33 16.78
CA LYS A 68 1.14 -11.47 17.52
C LYS A 68 0.70 -11.12 18.94
N ASN A 69 1.37 -10.16 19.56
CA ASN A 69 0.99 -9.61 20.86
C ASN A 69 -0.20 -8.63 20.73
N PHE A 70 -0.51 -8.19 19.52
CA PHE A 70 -1.70 -7.42 19.23
C PHE A 70 -2.94 -8.31 19.10
N GLN A 71 -4.13 -7.71 19.21
CA GLN A 71 -5.41 -8.42 19.07
C GLN A 71 -5.53 -9.11 17.70
N GLU A 72 -6.19 -10.28 17.64
CA GLU A 72 -6.38 -11.01 16.38
C GLU A 72 -7.34 -10.23 15.47
N ILE A 73 -6.83 -9.72 14.35
CA ILE A 73 -7.62 -9.02 13.34
C ILE A 73 -8.47 -10.02 12.55
N LYS A 74 -9.80 -9.83 12.54
CA LYS A 74 -10.75 -10.64 11.78
C LYS A 74 -11.16 -9.99 10.47
N GLU A 75 -11.51 -8.72 10.54
CA GLU A 75 -12.05 -7.97 9.40
C GLU A 75 -11.56 -6.53 9.43
N TYR A 76 -11.63 -5.87 8.28
CA TYR A 76 -11.41 -4.43 8.17
C TYR A 76 -12.34 -3.83 7.12
N GLU A 77 -12.69 -2.57 7.29
CA GLU A 77 -13.44 -1.77 6.33
C GLU A 77 -12.76 -0.42 6.15
N ILE A 78 -12.42 -0.05 4.90
CA ILE A 78 -11.92 1.30 4.59
C ILE A 78 -13.10 2.24 4.52
N LEU A 79 -13.12 3.24 5.41
CA LEU A 79 -14.18 4.22 5.50
C LEU A 79 -13.94 5.44 4.62
N SER A 80 -12.70 5.93 4.60
CA SER A 80 -12.34 7.13 3.83
C SER A 80 -10.83 7.22 3.58
N SER A 81 -10.47 8.00 2.57
CA SER A 81 -9.08 8.15 2.13
C SER A 81 -8.78 9.62 1.89
N ASN A 82 -7.82 10.15 2.65
CA ASN A 82 -7.26 11.49 2.45
C ASN A 82 -5.89 11.35 1.80
N VAL A 83 -5.80 11.64 0.50
CA VAL A 83 -4.60 11.38 -0.31
C VAL A 83 -3.96 12.69 -0.76
N GLY A 84 -2.77 12.98 -0.23
CA GLY A 84 -1.92 14.08 -0.63
C GLY A 84 -0.88 13.69 -1.69
N TYR A 85 0.06 14.61 -1.95
CA TYR A 85 1.09 14.38 -2.98
C TYR A 85 2.12 13.32 -2.59
N LYS A 86 2.51 13.27 -1.31
CA LYS A 86 3.53 12.33 -0.78
C LYS A 86 3.09 11.61 0.50
N ASN A 87 1.91 11.91 0.99
CA ASN A 87 1.34 11.34 2.21
C ASN A 87 -0.13 10.97 1.96
N ALA A 88 -0.61 9.99 2.70
CA ALA A 88 -2.02 9.65 2.75
C ALA A 88 -2.40 9.22 4.17
N ARG A 89 -3.67 9.39 4.53
CA ARG A 89 -4.27 8.83 5.74
C ARG A 89 -5.54 8.11 5.35
N ILE A 90 -5.62 6.84 5.69
CA ILE A 90 -6.75 5.97 5.38
C ILE A 90 -7.44 5.62 6.68
N LEU A 91 -8.72 5.98 6.81
CA LEU A 91 -9.52 5.67 7.98
C LEU A 91 -10.10 4.27 7.80
N VAL A 92 -9.89 3.41 8.79
CA VAL A 92 -10.27 1.99 8.77
C VAL A 92 -11.03 1.64 10.03
N ASP A 93 -12.17 0.98 9.88
CA ASP A 93 -12.78 0.23 10.98
C ASP A 93 -12.16 -1.17 10.99
N LEU A 94 -11.62 -1.57 12.13
CA LEU A 94 -10.91 -2.82 12.32
C LEU A 94 -11.68 -3.66 13.34
N LYS A 95 -12.07 -4.87 12.96
CA LYS A 95 -12.68 -5.83 13.87
C LYS A 95 -11.63 -6.80 14.36
N SER A 96 -11.51 -6.91 15.67
CA SER A 96 -10.52 -7.75 16.34
C SER A 96 -11.15 -8.56 17.47
N ILE A 97 -10.47 -9.63 17.88
CA ILE A 97 -10.84 -10.38 19.09
C ILE A 97 -9.89 -10.00 20.22
N SER A 98 -10.47 -9.54 21.32
CA SER A 98 -9.81 -9.18 22.56
C SER A 98 -10.50 -9.88 23.71
N TYR A 99 -9.78 -10.69 24.51
CA TYR A 99 -10.35 -11.40 25.67
C TYR A 99 -11.68 -12.14 25.38
N ASP A 100 -11.78 -12.81 24.23
CA ASP A 100 -12.96 -13.53 23.73
C ASP A 100 -14.17 -12.65 23.33
N GLU A 101 -14.01 -11.33 23.30
CA GLU A 101 -15.00 -10.37 22.80
C GLU A 101 -14.57 -9.80 21.44
N GLU A 102 -15.54 -9.62 20.54
CA GLU A 102 -15.32 -8.90 19.29
C GLU A 102 -15.41 -7.41 19.53
N GLU A 103 -14.32 -6.70 19.21
CA GLU A 103 -14.22 -5.26 19.31
C GLU A 103 -14.12 -4.66 17.90
N THR A 104 -14.72 -3.49 17.70
CA THR A 104 -14.53 -2.70 16.48
C THR A 104 -13.88 -1.38 16.83
N THR A 105 -12.63 -1.21 16.42
CA THR A 105 -11.85 0.00 16.67
C THR A 105 -11.63 0.75 15.38
N LYS A 106 -11.74 2.07 15.43
CA LYS A 106 -11.47 2.95 14.30
C LYS A 106 -10.03 3.43 14.37
N ILE A 107 -9.25 3.16 13.33
CA ILE A 107 -7.83 3.53 13.25
C ILE A 107 -7.54 4.38 12.01
N GLU A 108 -6.54 5.24 12.11
CA GLU A 108 -5.94 5.91 10.96
C GLU A 108 -4.67 5.18 10.53
N VAL A 109 -4.58 4.84 9.24
CA VAL A 109 -3.40 4.23 8.63
C VAL A 109 -2.65 5.28 7.83
N PRO A 110 -1.53 5.81 8.34
CA PRO A 110 -0.69 6.74 7.61
C PRO A 110 0.18 6.02 6.57
N LEU A 111 0.30 6.64 5.39
CA LEU A 111 1.17 6.18 4.31
C LEU A 111 2.06 7.31 3.81
N VAL A 112 3.24 6.93 3.33
CA VAL A 112 4.21 7.81 2.65
C VAL A 112 4.55 7.27 1.27
N MET A 113 4.73 8.16 0.30
CA MET A 113 5.18 7.80 -1.05
C MET A 113 6.71 7.67 -1.07
N GLN A 114 7.22 6.48 -1.36
CA GLN A 114 8.64 6.18 -1.51
C GLN A 114 8.87 5.52 -2.87
N GLU A 115 9.69 6.14 -3.72
CA GLU A 115 10.01 5.62 -5.06
C GLU A 115 8.76 5.27 -5.89
N ASP A 116 7.76 6.17 -5.88
CA ASP A 116 6.46 6.00 -6.54
C ASP A 116 5.59 4.84 -6.01
N ILE A 117 5.90 4.31 -4.83
CA ILE A 117 5.15 3.26 -4.13
C ILE A 117 4.66 3.79 -2.79
N TRP A 118 3.39 3.57 -2.47
CA TRP A 118 2.86 3.85 -1.12
C TRP A 118 3.38 2.81 -0.12
N ARG A 119 3.83 3.30 1.03
CA ARG A 119 4.32 2.47 2.14
C ARG A 119 3.63 2.89 3.43
N ILE A 120 3.33 1.92 4.29
CA ILE A 120 2.66 2.14 5.57
C ILE A 120 3.67 2.62 6.61
N VAL A 121 3.31 3.66 7.35
CA VAL A 121 4.06 4.13 8.52
C VAL A 121 3.49 3.42 9.76
N PHE A 122 3.89 2.18 9.96
CA PHE A 122 3.26 1.24 10.90
C PHE A 122 3.28 1.72 12.35
N TYR A 123 4.40 2.30 12.81
CA TYR A 123 4.53 2.78 14.19
C TYR A 123 3.77 4.07 14.50
N ASP A 124 3.17 4.69 13.48
CA ASP A 124 2.28 5.84 13.64
C ASP A 124 0.80 5.40 13.68
N ILE A 125 0.51 4.09 13.59
CA ILE A 125 -0.84 3.57 13.77
C ILE A 125 -1.12 3.47 15.28
N GLU A 126 -2.07 4.27 15.74
CA GLU A 126 -2.59 4.19 17.10
C GLU A 126 -3.60 3.05 17.18
N PHE A 127 -3.13 1.89 17.64
CA PHE A 127 -4.02 0.84 18.10
C PHE A 127 -4.40 1.13 19.56
N GLU A 128 -5.69 1.20 19.88
CA GLU A 128 -6.13 1.36 21.27
C GLU A 128 -5.55 0.22 22.13
N LYS A 129 -5.07 0.56 23.33
CA LYS A 129 -4.34 -0.32 24.24
C LYS A 129 -5.26 -1.07 25.19
#